data_AF-A0A8G1J1F6-F1
#
_entry.id   AF-A0A8G1J1F6-F1
#
_cell.length_a   1.000
_cell.length_b   1.000
_cell.length_c   1.000
_cell.angle_alpha   90.00
_cell.angle_beta   90.00
_cell.angle_gamma   90.00
#
_symmetry.space_group_name_H-M   'P 1'
#
loop_
_entity.id
_entity.type
_entity.pdbx_description
1 polymer ?
#
loop_
_entity_poly.entity_id
_entity_poly.type
_entity_poly.pdbx_seq_one_letter_code
_entity_poly.pdbx_strand_id
1 'polypeptide(L)'
;MAERVIDPEALEEYRAVVREQLDHLDSIITRLENGQPLGRLPAFGQLDASVTARQNYTTFHETTWTNLQNLRESLHGMINTLNDSAELAEEADTDAQAEMLDYESQL
;
A
#
# COMPACT_ATOMS: atom_id res chain seq x y z
N MET A 1 -8.31 0.12 33.73
CA MET A 1 -8.29 0.02 32.26
C MET A 1 -6.83 0.00 31.85
N ALA A 2 -6.41 -0.90 30.97
CA ALA A 2 -5.03 -0.88 30.48
C ALA A 2 -4.86 0.36 29.59
N GLU A 3 -3.85 1.15 29.86
CA GLU A 3 -3.48 2.33 29.07
C GLU A 3 -3.15 1.85 27.65
N ARG A 4 -3.87 2.38 26.65
CA ARG A 4 -3.61 2.07 25.24
C ARG A 4 -2.45 2.94 24.79
N VAL A 5 -1.23 2.48 25.07
CA VAL A 5 0.00 3.10 24.56
C VAL A 5 0.25 2.55 23.17
N ILE A 6 0.43 3.44 22.19
CA ILE A 6 0.88 3.06 20.85
C ILE A 6 2.37 2.72 20.93
N ASP A 7 2.75 1.57 20.39
CA ASP A 7 4.16 1.17 20.27
C ASP A 7 4.75 1.77 18.97
N PRO A 8 5.63 2.79 19.05
CA PRO A 8 6.19 3.44 17.88
C PRO A 8 7.16 2.53 17.12
N GLU A 9 7.84 1.60 17.81
CA GLU A 9 8.78 0.67 17.17
C GLU A 9 8.00 -0.35 16.31
N ALA A 10 6.91 -0.88 16.86
CA ALA A 10 6.03 -1.80 16.12
C ALA A 10 5.35 -1.13 14.92
N LEU A 11 4.96 0.15 15.03
CA LEU A 11 4.43 0.91 13.91
C LEU A 11 5.47 1.11 12.80
N GLU A 12 6.71 1.43 13.16
CA GLU A 12 7.79 1.61 12.19
C GLU A 12 8.14 0.30 11.49
N GLU A 13 8.23 -0.81 12.24
CA GLU A 13 8.48 -2.14 11.68
C GLU A 13 7.39 -2.52 10.67
N TYR A 14 6.12 -2.36 11.04
CA TYR A 14 5.02 -2.68 10.13
C TYR A 14 5.02 -1.76 8.91
N ARG A 15 5.31 -0.46 9.08
CA ARG A 15 5.46 0.48 7.96
C ARG A 15 6.58 0.08 7.02
N ALA A 16 7.72 -0.40 7.53
CA ALA A 16 8.83 -0.89 6.73
C ALA A 16 8.41 -2.12 5.90
N VAL A 17 7.69 -3.07 6.51
CA VAL A 17 7.14 -4.23 5.80
C VAL A 17 6.21 -3.81 4.66
N VAL A 18 5.28 -2.89 4.92
CA VAL A 18 4.33 -2.42 3.90
C VAL A 18 5.06 -1.71 2.75
N ARG A 19 6.10 -0.91 3.05
CA ARG A 19 6.95 -0.26 2.04
C ARG A 19 7.69 -1.27 1.18
N GLU A 20 8.28 -2.31 1.78
CA GLU A 20 8.95 -3.38 1.03
C GLU A 20 7.99 -4.09 0.07
N GLN A 21 6.76 -4.38 0.52
CA GLN A 21 5.75 -4.98 -0.34
C GLN A 21 5.34 -4.05 -1.48
N LEU A 22 5.23 -2.75 -1.23
CA LEU A 22 4.93 -1.75 -2.25
C LEU A 22 6.07 -1.66 -3.28
N ASP A 23 7.33 -1.63 -2.85
CA ASP A 23 8.50 -1.61 -3.75
C ASP A 23 8.54 -2.86 -4.62
N HIS A 24 8.28 -4.03 -4.02
CA HIS A 24 8.19 -5.28 -4.76
C HIS A 24 7.07 -5.25 -5.80
N LEU A 25 5.89 -4.78 -5.40
CA LEU A 25 4.73 -4.65 -6.27
C LEU A 25 4.98 -3.69 -7.44
N ASP A 26 5.60 -2.53 -7.19
CA ASP A 26 5.95 -1.57 -8.21
C ASP A 26 6.92 -2.18 -9.24
N SER A 27 7.88 -3.01 -8.79
CA SER A 27 8.79 -3.73 -9.70
C SER A 27 8.07 -4.68 -10.68
N ILE A 28 6.92 -5.23 -10.27
CA ILE A 28 6.08 -6.11 -11.10
C ILE A 28 5.21 -5.27 -12.04
N ILE A 29 4.55 -4.24 -11.51
CA ILE A 29 3.68 -3.33 -12.26
C ILE A 29 4.45 -2.71 -13.43
N THR A 30 5.68 -2.22 -13.20
CA THR A 30 6.52 -1.66 -14.25
C THR A 30 6.73 -2.64 -15.41
N ARG A 31 6.82 -3.96 -15.18
CA ARG A 31 6.99 -4.92 -16.28
C ARG A 31 5.73 -5.10 -17.13
N LEU A 32 4.56 -4.85 -16.55
CA LEU A 32 3.25 -4.98 -17.18
C LEU A 32 2.81 -3.71 -17.91
N GLU A 33 3.51 -2.59 -17.72
CA GLU A 33 3.23 -1.32 -18.39
C GLU A 33 3.34 -1.42 -19.91
N ASN A 34 2.56 -0.59 -20.60
CA ASN A 34 2.60 -0.50 -22.05
C ASN A 34 4.02 -0.23 -22.55
N GLY A 35 4.49 -1.09 -23.46
CA GLY A 35 5.85 -0.97 -24.01
C GLY A 35 6.91 -1.77 -23.25
N GLN A 36 6.60 -2.32 -22.08
CA GLN A 36 7.47 -3.19 -21.30
C GLN A 36 7.25 -4.67 -21.66
N PRO A 37 8.15 -5.60 -21.26
CA PRO A 37 8.13 -6.98 -21.74
C PRO A 37 6.79 -7.72 -21.56
N LEU A 38 6.04 -7.43 -20.48
CA LEU A 38 4.75 -8.07 -20.20
C LEU A 38 3.55 -7.18 -20.55
N GLY A 39 3.76 -5.92 -20.90
CA GLY A 39 2.70 -5.03 -21.41
C GLY A 39 2.51 -5.06 -22.91
N ARG A 40 3.25 -5.91 -23.63
CA ARG A 40 3.06 -6.13 -25.07
C ARG A 40 2.30 -7.40 -25.33
N LEU A 41 1.37 -7.35 -26.28
CA LEU A 41 0.65 -8.54 -26.72
C LEU A 41 1.59 -9.51 -27.44
N PRO A 42 1.61 -10.81 -27.09
CA PRO A 42 2.39 -11.82 -27.81
C PRO A 42 1.96 -11.96 -29.27
N ALA A 43 2.89 -12.37 -30.13
CA ALA A 43 2.61 -12.65 -31.53
C ALA A 43 1.89 -14.01 -31.69
N PHE A 44 0.57 -14.04 -31.46
CA PHE A 44 -0.24 -15.28 -31.49
C PHE A 44 -0.40 -15.94 -32.86
N GLY A 45 0.05 -15.33 -33.96
CA GLY A 45 -0.17 -15.83 -35.33
C GLY A 45 -1.58 -15.56 -35.87
N GLN A 46 -1.95 -16.28 -36.94
CA GLN A 46 -3.20 -16.09 -37.70
C GLN A 46 -4.09 -17.35 -37.79
N LEU A 47 -3.82 -18.38 -36.98
CA LEU A 47 -4.67 -19.57 -36.95
C LEU A 47 -5.97 -19.26 -36.20
N ASP A 48 -7.02 -20.05 -36.37
CA ASP A 48 -8.30 -19.83 -35.68
C ASP A 48 -8.13 -19.77 -34.14
N ALA A 49 -7.25 -20.62 -33.60
CA ALA A 49 -6.89 -20.62 -32.17
C ALA A 49 -6.20 -19.32 -31.70
N SER A 50 -5.61 -18.54 -32.61
CA SER A 50 -4.93 -17.28 -32.30
C SER A 50 -5.90 -16.19 -31.83
N VAL A 51 -7.17 -16.24 -32.25
CA VAL A 51 -8.21 -15.29 -31.80
C VAL A 51 -8.53 -15.53 -30.33
N THR A 52 -8.79 -16.77 -29.95
CA THR A 52 -9.06 -17.15 -28.56
C THR A 52 -7.85 -16.91 -27.66
N ALA A 53 -6.63 -17.23 -28.12
CA ALA A 53 -5.42 -16.96 -27.36
C ALA A 53 -5.22 -15.46 -27.09
N ARG A 54 -5.50 -14.60 -28.08
CA ARG A 54 -5.46 -13.14 -27.93
C ARG A 54 -6.47 -12.65 -26.88
N GLN A 55 -7.71 -13.10 -26.97
CA GLN A 55 -8.75 -12.72 -26.02
C GLN A 55 -8.39 -13.14 -24.58
N ASN A 56 -7.96 -14.38 -24.40
CA ASN A 56 -7.54 -14.90 -23.09
C ASN A 56 -6.38 -14.09 -22.51
N TYR A 57 -5.38 -13.76 -23.33
CA TYR A 57 -4.25 -12.94 -22.89
C TYR A 57 -4.69 -11.54 -22.49
N THR A 58 -5.52 -10.88 -23.30
CA THR A 58 -6.03 -9.54 -22.99
C THR A 58 -6.80 -9.54 -21.68
N THR A 59 -7.76 -10.46 -21.49
CA THR A 59 -8.53 -10.54 -20.24
C THR A 59 -7.63 -10.84 -19.04
N PHE A 60 -6.67 -11.75 -19.19
CA PHE A 60 -5.71 -12.05 -18.14
C PHE A 60 -4.89 -10.81 -17.76
N HIS A 61 -4.30 -10.14 -18.75
CA HIS A 61 -3.48 -8.96 -18.54
C HIS A 61 -4.26 -7.83 -17.86
N GLU A 62 -5.47 -7.51 -18.35
CA GLU A 62 -6.34 -6.48 -17.78
C GLU A 62 -6.73 -6.81 -16.32
N THR A 63 -7.07 -8.07 -16.06
CA THR A 63 -7.45 -8.52 -14.71
C THR A 63 -6.27 -8.44 -13.76
N THR A 64 -5.10 -8.94 -14.18
CA THR A 64 -3.87 -8.88 -13.38
C THR A 64 -3.47 -7.44 -13.10
N TRP A 65 -3.48 -6.58 -14.13
CA TRP A 65 -3.19 -5.16 -13.98
C TRP A 65 -4.11 -4.51 -12.94
N THR A 66 -5.42 -4.69 -13.09
CA THR A 66 -6.42 -4.12 -12.17
C THR A 66 -6.20 -4.59 -10.74
N ASN A 67 -5.97 -5.89 -10.53
CA ASN A 67 -5.73 -6.45 -9.21
C ASN A 67 -4.46 -5.89 -8.55
N LEU A 68 -3.38 -5.73 -9.33
CA LEU A 68 -2.13 -5.16 -8.82
C LEU A 68 -2.28 -3.68 -8.47
N GLN A 69 -3.00 -2.90 -9.29
CA GLN A 69 -3.29 -1.50 -8.99
C GLN A 69 -4.13 -1.34 -7.72
N ASN A 70 -5.16 -2.18 -7.53
CA ASN A 70 -5.98 -2.17 -6.32
C ASN A 70 -5.16 -2.54 -5.06
N LEU A 71 -4.25 -3.51 -5.20
CA LEU A 71 -3.33 -3.86 -4.11
C LEU A 71 -2.38 -2.70 -3.79
N ARG A 72 -1.85 -2.03 -4.83
CA ARG A 72 -0.98 -0.86 -4.67
C ARG A 72 -1.68 0.26 -3.91
N GLU A 73 -2.91 0.58 -4.31
CA GLU A 73 -3.73 1.59 -3.63
C GLU A 73 -4.00 1.19 -2.16
N SER A 74 -4.29 -0.08 -1.91
CA SER A 74 -4.52 -0.59 -0.55
C SER A 74 -3.27 -0.43 0.33
N LEU A 75 -2.08 -0.75 -0.19
CA LEU A 75 -0.81 -0.60 0.54
C LEU A 75 -0.47 0.87 0.82
N HIS A 76 -0.70 1.76 -0.15
CA HIS A 76 -0.59 3.20 0.10
C HIS A 76 -1.57 3.68 1.18
N GLY A 77 -2.82 3.21 1.13
CA GLY A 77 -3.82 3.49 2.15
C GLY A 77 -3.39 3.04 3.54
N MET A 78 -2.80 1.85 3.65
CA MET A 78 -2.24 1.34 4.91
C MET A 78 -1.11 2.25 5.44
N ILE A 79 -0.17 2.68 4.60
CA ILE A 79 0.90 3.59 5.00
C ILE A 79 0.33 4.91 5.52
N ASN A 80 -0.66 5.48 4.82
CA ASN A 80 -1.30 6.72 5.23
C ASN A 80 -1.98 6.56 6.60
N THR A 81 -2.78 5.50 6.79
CA THR A 81 -3.42 5.23 8.08
C THR A 81 -2.42 5.05 9.22
N LEU A 82 -1.27 4.41 8.98
CA LEU A 82 -0.22 4.28 9.99
C LEU A 82 0.39 5.63 10.36
N ASN A 83 0.65 6.50 9.38
CA ASN A 83 1.16 7.84 9.65
C ASN A 83 0.13 8.68 10.41
N ASP A 84 -1.14 8.69 9.97
CA ASP A 84 -2.21 9.43 10.64
C ASP A 84 -2.39 8.94 12.09
N SER A 85 -2.27 7.64 12.33
CA SER A 85 -2.38 7.06 13.68
C SER A 85 -1.20 7.47 14.57
N ALA A 86 0.00 7.61 14.01
CA ALA A 86 1.18 8.06 14.75
C ALA A 86 1.08 9.54 15.11
N GLU A 87 0.64 10.39 14.17
CA GLU A 87 0.41 11.82 14.39
C GLU A 87 -0.65 12.06 15.48
N LEU A 88 -1.78 11.35 15.42
CA LEU A 88 -2.84 11.45 16.45
C LEU A 88 -2.37 11.01 17.84
N ALA A 89 -1.43 10.05 17.92
CA ALA A 89 -0.86 9.64 19.21
C ALA A 89 0.03 10.73 19.80
N GLU A 90 0.89 11.35 18.98
CA GLU A 90 1.78 12.44 19.41
C GLU A 90 0.99 13.67 19.86
N GLU A 91 -0.08 14.01 19.16
CA GLU A 91 -1.00 15.09 19.55
C GLU A 91 -1.67 14.79 20.91
N ALA A 92 -2.20 13.56 21.09
CA ALA A 92 -2.85 13.16 22.34
C ALA A 92 -1.89 13.18 23.55
N ASP A 93 -0.65 12.72 23.36
CA ASP A 93 0.38 12.75 24.41
C ASP A 93 0.78 14.19 24.78
N THR A 94 0.86 15.07 23.77
CA THR A 94 1.16 16.50 23.98
C THR A 94 0.05 17.19 24.76
N ASP A 95 -1.21 16.95 24.40
CA ASP A 95 -2.38 17.50 25.08
C ASP A 95 -2.45 17.01 26.53
N ALA A 96 -2.23 15.71 26.76
CA ALA A 96 -2.20 15.14 28.10
C ALA A 96 -1.07 15.76 28.96
N GLN A 97 0.11 15.98 28.38
CA GLN A 97 1.21 16.64 29.08
C GLN A 97 0.87 18.10 29.43
N ALA A 98 0.24 18.83 28.51
CA ALA A 98 -0.18 20.21 28.73
C ALA A 98 -1.22 20.31 29.85
N GLU A 99 -2.20 19.40 29.90
CA GLU A 99 -3.18 19.31 30.98
C GLU A 99 -2.50 19.06 32.34
N MET A 100 -1.55 18.12 32.42
CA MET A 100 -0.84 17.87 33.67
C MET A 100 -0.07 19.10 34.17
N LEU A 101 0.61 19.82 33.27
CA LEU A 101 1.34 21.03 33.61
C LEU A 101 0.42 22.16 34.09
N ASP A 102 -0.78 22.29 33.51
CA ASP A 102 -1.79 23.24 33.97
C ASP A 102 -2.28 22.88 35.39
N TYR A 103 -2.60 21.62 35.64
CA TYR A 103 -2.98 21.14 36.99
C TYR A 103 -1.89 21.39 38.03
N GLU A 104 -0.62 21.12 37.71
CA GLU A 104 0.51 21.38 38.63
C GLU A 104 0.68 22.88 38.92
N SER A 105 0.36 23.76 37.97
CA SER A 105 0.47 25.21 38.15
C SER A 105 -0.62 25.82 39.04
N GLN A 106 -1.72 25.09 39.26
CA GLN A 106 -2.88 25.51 40.05
C GLN A 106 -2.82 25.02 41.52
N LEU A 107 -1.80 24.25 41.90
CA LEU A 107 -1.55 23.74 43.27
C LEU A 107 -0.55 24.62 44.04
#